data_AF-A0A7V2CM05-F1
#
_entry.id   AF-A0A7V2CM05-F1
#
_cell.length_a   1.000
_cell.length_b   1.000
_cell.length_c   1.000
_cell.angle_alpha   90.00
_cell.angle_beta   90.00
_cell.angle_gamma   90.00
#
_symmetry.space_group_name_H-M   'P 1'
#
loop_
_entity.id
_entity.type
_entity.pdbx_description
1 polymer ?
#
loop_
_entity_poly.entity_id
_entity_poly.type
_entity_poly.pdbx_seq_one_letter_code
_entity_poly.pdbx_strand_id
1 'polypeptide(L)'
;MDVNRRRLDDANVTLMGLPLPELRCRTRTSLLGDSERPAWVIGHQPEFIHPGVWFKHLVADRMARVTDGVAVNLIVDSDVPKSTGLRVVRRQGDELIVTHVLVPTAEPRFPYEHWPAVTAGRLAAFRAEVRQAMGAAFEESLMPGFFEAFGRSEDSGGFVEQMARGRRVADELVEAELLEQRISRCWGGPLLGEMLLNAERFAAAYNAALADYRRERRIRSATRPMPDLQRAGEGVELPL
;
A
#
# COMPACT_ATOMS: atom_id res chain seq x y z
N MET A 1 0.53 24.15 -9.76
CA MET A 1 -0.37 23.00 -9.96
C MET A 1 -1.33 23.21 -11.15
N ASP A 2 -1.71 24.45 -11.47
CA ASP A 2 -2.77 24.76 -12.46
C ASP A 2 -2.47 24.39 -13.92
N VAL A 3 -1.20 24.25 -14.31
CA VAL A 3 -0.82 23.86 -15.67
C VAL A 3 -1.11 22.38 -15.89
N ASN A 4 -0.77 21.51 -14.94
CA ASN A 4 -1.03 20.08 -15.06
C ASN A 4 -2.52 19.77 -14.94
N ARG A 5 -3.25 20.47 -14.05
CA ARG A 5 -4.70 20.35 -13.94
C ARG A 5 -5.35 20.66 -15.30
N ARG A 6 -5.11 21.85 -15.86
CA ARG A 6 -5.62 22.24 -17.19
C ARG A 6 -5.26 21.24 -18.28
N ARG A 7 -3.97 20.84 -18.39
CA ARG A 7 -3.54 19.85 -19.39
C ARG A 7 -4.29 18.51 -19.30
N LEU A 8 -4.63 18.07 -18.09
CA LEU A 8 -5.30 16.79 -17.87
C LEU A 8 -6.82 16.91 -18.03
N ASP A 9 -7.38 18.07 -17.74
CA ASP A 9 -8.81 18.36 -17.94
C ASP A 9 -9.12 18.59 -19.43
N ASP A 10 -8.18 19.18 -20.18
CA ASP A 10 -8.25 19.39 -21.64
C ASP A 10 -7.76 18.17 -22.43
N ALA A 11 -7.36 17.09 -21.77
CA ALA A 11 -6.79 15.91 -22.43
C ALA A 11 -7.86 15.18 -23.26
N ASN A 12 -7.71 15.21 -24.58
CA ASN A 12 -8.55 14.44 -25.50
C ASN A 12 -8.04 13.00 -25.64
N VAL A 13 -8.04 12.27 -24.53
CA VAL A 13 -7.64 10.86 -24.45
C VAL A 13 -8.80 10.07 -23.89
N THR A 14 -9.07 8.90 -24.47
CA THR A 14 -10.02 7.93 -23.95
C THR A 14 -9.30 6.65 -23.53
N LEU A 15 -9.80 5.99 -22.48
CA LEU A 15 -9.36 4.65 -22.07
C LEU A 15 -10.61 3.78 -22.04
N MET A 16 -10.63 2.70 -22.83
CA MET A 16 -11.82 1.84 -22.97
C MET A 16 -13.10 2.63 -23.35
N GLY A 17 -12.95 3.65 -24.19
CA GLY A 17 -14.06 4.52 -24.62
C GLY A 17 -14.50 5.58 -23.61
N LEU A 18 -13.88 5.63 -22.42
CA LEU A 18 -14.19 6.64 -21.39
C LEU A 18 -13.19 7.81 -21.47
N PRO A 19 -13.66 9.07 -21.54
CA PRO A 19 -12.78 10.24 -21.49
C PRO A 19 -11.93 10.27 -20.21
N LEU A 20 -10.66 10.62 -20.35
CA LEU A 20 -9.73 10.73 -19.22
C LEU A 20 -10.23 11.68 -18.11
N PRO A 21 -10.83 12.85 -18.39
CA PRO A 21 -11.41 13.70 -17.34
C PRO A 21 -12.51 12.99 -16.52
N GLU A 22 -13.35 12.19 -17.18
CA GLU A 22 -14.40 11.42 -16.51
C GLU A 22 -13.81 10.32 -15.61
N LEU A 23 -12.81 9.60 -16.10
CA LEU A 23 -12.10 8.59 -15.30
C LEU A 23 -11.43 9.22 -14.07
N ARG A 24 -10.77 10.37 -14.24
CA ARG A 24 -10.15 11.12 -13.15
C ARG A 24 -11.19 11.54 -12.11
N CYS A 25 -12.36 12.02 -12.54
CA CYS A 25 -13.45 12.37 -11.65
C CYS A 25 -13.93 11.15 -10.86
N ARG A 26 -14.19 10.02 -11.52
CA ARG A 26 -14.64 8.77 -10.87
C ARG A 26 -13.62 8.26 -9.85
N THR A 27 -12.34 8.21 -10.22
CA THR A 27 -11.26 7.79 -9.30
C THR A 27 -11.16 8.75 -8.12
N ARG A 28 -11.28 10.05 -8.35
CA ARG A 28 -11.24 11.06 -7.28
C ARG A 28 -12.40 10.87 -6.30
N THR A 29 -13.62 10.69 -6.78
CA THR A 29 -14.80 10.43 -5.94
C THR A 29 -14.65 9.12 -5.15
N SER A 30 -14.13 8.07 -5.78
CA SER A 30 -13.86 6.81 -5.07
C SER A 30 -12.85 6.95 -3.93
N LEU A 31 -11.83 7.80 -4.10
CA LEU A 31 -10.78 7.99 -3.10
C LEU A 31 -11.14 9.00 -2.00
N LEU A 32 -11.88 10.05 -2.34
CA LEU A 32 -12.06 11.24 -1.51
C LEU A 32 -13.53 11.57 -1.18
N GLY A 33 -14.49 10.81 -1.71
CA GLY A 33 -15.90 11.19 -1.70
C GLY A 33 -16.12 12.50 -2.44
N ASP A 34 -16.89 13.41 -1.84
CA ASP A 34 -17.25 14.70 -2.42
C ASP A 34 -16.19 15.80 -2.21
N SER A 35 -15.02 15.45 -1.66
CA SER A 35 -13.99 16.44 -1.34
C SER A 35 -13.23 16.94 -2.58
N GLU A 36 -13.37 18.24 -2.86
CA GLU A 36 -12.63 18.92 -3.93
C GLU A 36 -11.25 19.45 -3.52
N ARG A 37 -10.82 19.20 -2.28
CA ARG A 37 -9.51 19.61 -1.76
C ARG A 37 -8.34 18.83 -2.39
N PRO A 38 -7.13 19.40 -2.48
CA PRO A 38 -5.94 18.67 -2.94
C PRO A 38 -5.72 17.39 -2.13
N ALA A 39 -5.28 16.31 -2.78
CA ALA A 39 -5.02 15.04 -2.09
C ALA A 39 -3.53 14.72 -2.05
N TRP A 40 -3.06 14.34 -0.86
CA TRP A 40 -1.73 13.78 -0.62
C TRP A 40 -1.88 12.28 -0.44
N VAL A 41 -1.59 11.55 -1.51
CA VAL A 41 -1.79 10.10 -1.57
C VAL A 41 -0.46 9.40 -1.37
N ILE A 42 -0.39 8.56 -0.35
CA ILE A 42 0.69 7.61 -0.12
C ILE A 42 0.13 6.19 -0.23
N GLY A 43 0.99 5.18 -0.21
CA GLY A 43 0.54 3.80 -0.12
C GLY A 43 1.65 2.84 0.27
N HIS A 44 1.22 1.71 0.82
CA HIS A 44 2.07 0.58 1.18
C HIS A 44 1.25 -0.70 1.40
N GLN A 45 1.93 -1.84 1.44
CA GLN A 45 1.32 -3.13 1.77
C GLN A 45 0.80 -3.13 3.23
N PRO A 46 -0.28 -3.86 3.56
CA PRO A 46 -0.82 -3.97 4.93
C PRO A 46 0.03 -4.89 5.83
N GLU A 47 1.35 -4.67 5.84
CA GLU A 47 2.30 -5.39 6.69
C GLU A 47 2.54 -4.67 8.02
N PHE A 48 3.30 -5.31 8.91
CA PHE A 48 3.83 -4.63 10.09
C PHE A 48 4.80 -3.54 9.65
N ILE A 49 4.30 -2.30 9.67
CA ILE A 49 4.97 -1.15 9.08
C ILE A 49 6.25 -0.82 9.85
N HIS A 50 7.37 -0.70 9.12
CA HIS A 50 8.60 -0.24 9.73
C HIS A 50 8.63 1.30 9.78
N PRO A 51 9.37 1.92 10.72
CA PRO A 51 9.31 3.37 10.96
C PRO A 51 9.59 4.23 9.72
N GLY A 52 10.54 3.81 8.87
CA GLY A 52 10.87 4.53 7.64
C GLY A 52 9.75 4.60 6.60
N VAL A 53 8.88 3.58 6.53
CA VAL A 53 7.69 3.62 5.67
C VAL A 53 6.54 4.33 6.38
N TRP A 54 6.36 4.08 7.68
CA TRP A 54 5.34 4.77 8.49
C TRP A 54 5.51 6.29 8.48
N PHE A 55 6.75 6.80 8.44
CA PHE A 55 7.02 8.23 8.33
C PHE A 55 6.30 8.93 7.16
N LYS A 56 5.95 8.20 6.09
CA LYS A 56 5.14 8.74 4.99
C LYS A 56 3.77 9.24 5.47
N HIS A 57 3.17 8.60 6.47
CA HIS A 57 1.87 8.97 7.03
C HIS A 57 1.93 10.36 7.66
N LEU A 58 2.94 10.59 8.49
CA LEU A 58 3.21 11.88 9.09
C LEU A 58 3.44 12.96 8.04
N VAL A 59 4.22 12.67 7.00
CA VAL A 59 4.48 13.61 5.90
C VAL A 59 3.19 13.93 5.14
N ALA A 60 2.39 12.91 4.79
CA ALA A 60 1.15 13.11 4.05
C ALA A 60 0.13 13.95 4.84
N ASP A 61 -0.08 13.61 6.12
CA ASP A 61 -0.93 14.39 7.02
C ASP A 61 -0.45 15.85 7.11
N ARG A 62 0.86 16.06 7.37
CA ARG A 62 1.41 17.40 7.52
C ARG A 62 1.24 18.22 6.24
N MET A 63 1.47 17.61 5.08
CA MET A 63 1.30 18.27 3.80
C MET A 63 -0.16 18.60 3.53
N ALA A 64 -1.09 17.69 3.85
CA ALA A 64 -2.52 17.97 3.78
C ALA A 64 -2.91 19.17 4.65
N ARG A 65 -2.47 19.25 5.91
CA ARG A 65 -2.77 20.40 6.78
C ARG A 65 -2.22 21.72 6.23
N VAL A 66 -1.00 21.73 5.69
CA VAL A 66 -0.36 22.94 5.15
C VAL A 66 -1.02 23.42 3.85
N THR A 67 -1.61 22.51 3.05
CA THR A 67 -2.24 22.86 1.77
C THR A 67 -3.75 22.90 1.80
N ASP A 68 -4.39 22.85 2.97
CA ASP A 68 -5.84 22.62 3.12
C ASP A 68 -6.34 21.45 2.24
N GLY A 69 -5.60 20.35 2.33
CA GLY A 69 -5.78 19.12 1.57
C GLY A 69 -6.33 17.97 2.40
N VAL A 70 -6.32 16.78 1.80
CA VAL A 70 -6.71 15.50 2.41
C VAL A 70 -5.55 14.52 2.26
N ALA A 71 -5.16 13.86 3.34
CA ALA A 71 -4.20 12.77 3.28
C ALA A 71 -4.93 11.45 3.06
N VAL A 72 -4.40 10.61 2.16
CA VAL A 72 -4.96 9.30 1.83
C VAL A 72 -3.85 8.26 1.91
N ASN A 73 -4.11 7.19 2.66
CA ASN A 73 -3.30 5.98 2.62
C ASN A 73 -3.99 4.94 1.72
N LEU A 74 -3.37 4.66 0.57
CA LEU A 74 -3.71 3.54 -0.29
C LEU A 74 -3.05 2.26 0.23
N ILE A 75 -3.85 1.40 0.84
CA ILE A 75 -3.45 0.07 1.26
C ILE A 75 -3.31 -0.82 0.01
N VAL A 76 -2.07 -1.25 -0.27
CA VAL A 76 -1.73 -2.12 -1.40
C VAL A 76 -1.95 -3.58 -0.98
N ASP A 77 -3.22 -3.95 -0.88
CA ASP A 77 -3.64 -5.28 -0.45
C ASP A 77 -3.69 -6.32 -1.59
N SER A 78 -3.53 -5.88 -2.84
CA SER A 78 -3.37 -6.73 -4.03
C SER A 78 -2.01 -7.44 -4.09
N ASP A 79 -1.04 -7.04 -3.26
CA ASP A 79 0.29 -7.64 -3.28
C ASP A 79 0.34 -8.94 -2.48
N VAL A 80 1.10 -9.89 -3.01
CA VAL A 80 1.55 -11.08 -2.27
C VAL A 80 2.64 -10.68 -1.27
N PRO A 81 2.58 -11.11 0.00
CA PRO A 81 3.56 -10.73 1.01
C PRO A 81 4.96 -11.27 0.69
N LYS A 82 5.98 -10.47 1.03
CA LYS A 82 7.39 -10.93 1.04
C LYS A 82 7.76 -11.65 2.33
N SER A 83 7.00 -11.42 3.40
CA SER A 83 7.18 -12.05 4.71
C SER A 83 5.83 -12.25 5.39
N THR A 84 5.68 -13.37 6.08
CA THR A 84 4.43 -13.81 6.73
C THR A 84 4.47 -13.72 8.25
N GLY A 85 5.48 -13.06 8.81
CA GLY A 85 5.65 -12.98 10.26
C GLY A 85 6.17 -11.64 10.71
N LEU A 86 5.88 -11.36 11.98
CA LEU A 86 6.38 -10.20 12.69
C LEU A 86 7.80 -10.49 13.18
N ARG A 87 8.75 -9.66 12.75
CA ARG A 87 10.10 -9.67 13.30
C ARG A 87 10.13 -8.85 14.59
N VAL A 88 10.41 -9.51 15.71
CA VAL A 88 10.60 -8.85 17.00
C VAL A 88 12.04 -8.96 17.46
N VAL A 89 12.48 -7.96 18.21
CA VAL A 89 13.84 -7.90 18.76
C VAL A 89 13.73 -7.81 20.27
N ARG A 90 14.49 -8.65 20.98
CA ARG A 90 14.69 -8.52 22.43
C ARG A 90 16.17 -8.41 22.74
N ARG A 91 16.51 -7.66 23.79
CA ARG A 91 17.86 -7.63 24.34
C ARG A 91 17.99 -8.73 25.40
N GLN A 92 19.04 -9.54 25.30
CA GLN A 92 19.42 -10.53 26.31
C GLN A 92 20.88 -10.29 26.72
N GLY A 93 21.09 -9.62 27.85
CA GLY A 93 22.41 -9.12 28.22
C GLY A 93 22.91 -8.08 27.19
N ASP A 94 24.04 -8.34 26.55
CA ASP A 94 24.61 -7.50 25.49
C ASP A 94 24.25 -7.96 24.07
N GLU A 95 23.49 -9.04 23.94
CA GLU A 95 23.06 -9.56 22.65
C GLU A 95 21.66 -9.07 22.27
N LEU A 96 21.44 -8.89 20.96
CA LEU A 96 20.11 -8.66 20.38
C LEU A 96 19.65 -9.96 19.72
N ILE A 97 18.55 -10.51 20.23
CA ILE A 97 17.92 -11.71 19.68
C ILE A 97 16.76 -11.28 18.80
N VAL A 98 16.79 -11.74 17.56
CA VAL A 98 15.73 -11.51 16.58
C VAL A 98 14.90 -12.78 16.45
N THR A 99 13.60 -12.66 16.72
CA THR A 99 12.63 -13.74 16.57
C THR A 99 11.62 -13.39 15.50
N HIS A 100 11.25 -14.36 14.67
CA HIS A 100 10.18 -14.19 13.68
C HIS A 100 8.96 -14.96 14.15
N VAL A 101 7.84 -14.26 14.37
CA VAL A 101 6.59 -14.84 14.87
C VAL A 101 5.57 -14.85 13.72
N LEU A 102 5.06 -16.02 13.37
CA LEU A 102 4.19 -16.18 12.20
C LEU A 102 2.78 -15.61 12.44
N VAL A 103 2.22 -14.98 11.41
CA VAL A 103 0.85 -14.48 11.44
C VAL A 103 -0.13 -15.66 11.24
N PRO A 104 -1.15 -15.86 12.10
CA PRO A 104 -1.99 -17.08 12.10
C PRO A 104 -2.86 -17.34 10.87
N THR A 105 -2.99 -16.38 9.97
CA THR A 105 -3.75 -16.47 8.71
C THR A 105 -2.88 -16.26 7.48
N ALA A 106 -1.56 -16.23 7.65
CA ALA A 106 -0.67 -15.98 6.55
C ALA A 106 -0.66 -17.12 5.52
N GLU A 107 -0.91 -16.75 4.27
CA GLU A 107 -0.80 -17.63 3.11
C GLU A 107 -0.01 -16.89 2.03
N PRO A 108 1.32 -17.14 1.92
CA PRO A 108 2.21 -16.36 1.06
C PRO A 108 1.98 -16.58 -0.45
N ARG A 109 1.02 -17.44 -0.82
CA ARG A 109 0.60 -17.62 -2.22
C ARG A 109 -0.51 -16.67 -2.64
N PHE A 110 -1.20 -16.06 -1.69
CA PHE A 110 -2.32 -15.18 -1.97
C PHE A 110 -2.02 -13.74 -1.56
N PRO A 111 -2.59 -12.76 -2.28
CA PRO A 111 -2.53 -11.37 -1.87
C PRO A 111 -3.26 -11.14 -0.55
N TYR A 112 -2.89 -10.08 0.17
CA TYR A 112 -3.46 -9.76 1.48
C TYR A 112 -4.99 -9.58 1.44
N GLU A 113 -5.56 -9.16 0.32
CA GLU A 113 -7.00 -9.00 0.15
C GLU A 113 -7.79 -10.31 0.34
N HIS A 114 -7.15 -11.46 0.13
CA HIS A 114 -7.73 -12.78 0.31
C HIS A 114 -7.48 -13.36 1.71
N TRP A 115 -6.72 -12.67 2.56
CA TRP A 115 -6.40 -13.18 3.88
C TRP A 115 -7.59 -13.00 4.82
N PRO A 116 -8.12 -14.09 5.41
CA PRO A 116 -9.24 -13.99 6.33
C PRO A 116 -8.81 -13.25 7.60
N ALA A 117 -9.79 -12.69 8.29
CA ALA A 117 -9.57 -12.14 9.63
C ALA A 117 -8.97 -13.21 10.56
N VAL A 118 -8.01 -12.78 11.38
CA VAL A 118 -7.50 -13.59 12.49
C VAL A 118 -8.59 -13.65 13.56
N THR A 119 -9.04 -14.86 13.88
CA THR A 119 -10.06 -15.10 14.90
C THR A 119 -9.53 -14.78 16.30
N ALA A 120 -10.43 -14.47 17.24
CA ALA A 120 -10.06 -14.13 18.62
C ALA A 120 -9.14 -15.18 19.29
N GLY A 121 -9.42 -16.47 19.10
CA GLY A 121 -8.58 -17.55 19.65
C GLY A 121 -7.18 -17.60 19.05
N ARG A 122 -7.06 -17.44 17.72
CA ARG A 122 -5.76 -17.37 17.04
C ARG A 122 -4.99 -16.10 17.41
N LEU A 123 -5.71 -15.00 17.59
CA LEU A 123 -5.13 -13.72 18.00
C LEU A 123 -4.56 -13.80 19.41
N ALA A 124 -5.27 -14.44 20.35
CA ALA A 124 -4.79 -14.62 21.72
C ALA A 124 -3.48 -15.43 21.75
N ALA A 125 -3.40 -16.52 20.98
CA ALA A 125 -2.18 -17.31 20.83
C ALA A 125 -1.03 -16.50 20.22
N PHE A 126 -1.29 -15.77 19.13
CA PHE A 126 -0.29 -14.91 18.47
C PHE A 126 0.22 -13.80 19.39
N ARG A 127 -0.68 -13.15 20.14
CA ARG A 127 -0.31 -12.15 21.16
C ARG A 127 0.59 -12.75 22.24
N ALA A 128 0.27 -13.95 22.72
CA ALA A 128 1.08 -14.64 23.73
C ALA A 128 2.49 -14.98 23.20
N GLU A 129 2.59 -15.46 21.96
CA GLU A 129 3.86 -15.79 21.33
C GLU A 129 4.74 -14.54 21.12
N VAL A 130 4.15 -13.45 20.62
CA VAL A 130 4.85 -12.17 20.48
C VAL A 130 5.29 -11.63 21.84
N ARG A 131 4.43 -11.68 22.86
CA ARG A 131 4.77 -11.27 24.23
C ARG A 131 5.95 -12.08 24.77
N GLN A 132 5.94 -13.40 24.59
CA GLN A 132 7.03 -14.28 25.01
C GLN A 132 8.33 -13.94 24.27
N ALA A 133 8.25 -13.67 22.96
CA ALA A 133 9.40 -13.34 22.14
C ALA A 133 10.01 -11.97 22.48
N MET A 134 9.20 -11.00 22.91
CA MET A 134 9.66 -9.66 23.31
C MET A 134 10.06 -9.56 24.79
N GLY A 135 9.50 -10.38 25.67
CA GLY A 135 9.70 -10.27 27.12
C GLY A 135 9.10 -8.99 27.70
N ALA A 136 9.83 -8.31 28.60
CA ALA A 136 9.37 -7.07 29.24
C ALA A 136 9.09 -5.94 28.23
N ALA A 137 9.85 -5.90 27.13
CA ALA A 137 9.68 -4.90 26.07
C ALA A 137 8.30 -4.94 25.39
N PHE A 138 7.53 -6.03 25.54
CA PHE A 138 6.16 -6.07 25.04
C PHE A 138 5.31 -4.97 25.68
N GLU A 139 5.31 -4.88 27.01
CA GLU A 139 4.45 -3.93 27.74
C GLU A 139 4.92 -2.49 27.62
N GLU A 140 6.21 -2.28 27.37
CA GLU A 140 6.82 -0.96 27.16
C GLU A 140 6.65 -0.45 25.71
N SER A 141 6.11 -1.28 24.82
CA SER A 141 5.93 -0.96 23.40
C SER A 141 4.48 -0.62 23.05
N LEU A 142 4.22 -0.36 21.77
CA LEU A 142 2.88 -0.18 21.22
C LEU A 142 2.13 -1.50 21.00
N MET A 143 2.80 -2.64 21.16
CA MET A 143 2.20 -3.95 20.88
C MET A 143 0.94 -4.25 21.68
N PRO A 144 0.81 -3.90 22.98
CA PRO A 144 -0.43 -4.14 23.72
C PRO A 144 -1.63 -3.43 23.08
N GLY A 145 -1.48 -2.13 22.77
CA GLY A 145 -2.51 -1.34 22.11
C GLY A 145 -2.77 -1.83 20.69
N PHE A 146 -1.71 -2.14 19.92
CA PHE A 146 -1.84 -2.72 18.58
C PHE A 146 -2.71 -3.98 18.60
N PHE A 147 -2.42 -4.93 19.49
CA PHE A 147 -3.14 -6.20 19.58
C PHE A 147 -4.60 -6.02 20.02
N GLU A 148 -4.85 -5.05 20.91
CA GLU A 148 -6.21 -4.69 21.31
C GLU A 148 -7.00 -4.15 20.11
N ALA A 149 -6.48 -3.13 19.42
CA ALA A 149 -7.14 -2.50 18.28
C ALA A 149 -7.32 -3.47 17.10
N PHE A 150 -6.30 -4.30 16.83
CA PHE A 150 -6.33 -5.34 15.81
C PHE A 150 -7.45 -6.36 16.06
N GLY A 151 -7.69 -6.70 17.33
CA GLY A 151 -8.69 -7.69 17.74
C GLY A 151 -10.13 -7.18 17.85
N ARG A 152 -10.38 -5.88 17.69
CA ARG A 152 -11.74 -5.33 17.76
C ARG A 152 -12.61 -5.96 16.66
N SER A 153 -13.78 -6.45 17.07
CA SER A 153 -14.73 -7.22 16.24
C SER A 153 -15.67 -6.35 15.40
N GLU A 154 -15.48 -5.04 15.42
CA GLU A 154 -16.32 -4.12 14.66
C GLU A 154 -15.95 -4.23 13.17
N ASP A 155 -16.95 -4.67 12.41
CA ASP A 155 -16.96 -5.06 11.00
C ASP A 155 -16.25 -6.35 10.60
N SER A 156 -16.95 -7.08 9.71
CA SER A 156 -16.59 -8.30 8.96
C SER A 156 -15.34 -8.16 8.06
N GLY A 157 -14.48 -7.18 8.34
CA GLY A 157 -13.25 -6.94 7.60
C GLY A 157 -12.28 -8.12 7.73
N GLY A 158 -11.53 -8.38 6.65
CA GLY A 158 -10.49 -9.38 6.63
C GLY A 158 -9.25 -8.95 7.40
N PHE A 159 -8.13 -9.63 7.16
CA PHE A 159 -6.85 -9.30 7.77
C PHE A 159 -6.43 -7.84 7.57
N VAL A 160 -6.73 -7.28 6.39
CA VAL A 160 -6.35 -5.91 6.01
C VAL A 160 -6.96 -4.86 6.95
N GLU A 161 -8.25 -4.98 7.27
CA GLU A 161 -8.93 -4.07 8.19
C GLU A 161 -8.38 -4.20 9.62
N GLN A 162 -8.08 -5.42 10.07
CA GLN A 162 -7.46 -5.65 11.39
C GLN A 162 -6.07 -4.99 11.47
N MET A 163 -5.26 -5.14 10.42
CA MET A 163 -3.94 -4.50 10.33
C MET A 163 -4.05 -2.98 10.32
N ALA A 164 -4.98 -2.41 9.56
CA ALA A 164 -5.21 -0.96 9.53
C ALA A 164 -5.62 -0.44 10.93
N ARG A 165 -6.52 -1.15 11.64
CA ARG A 165 -6.89 -0.82 13.02
C ARG A 165 -5.71 -0.89 13.98
N GLY A 166 -4.91 -1.96 13.92
CA GLY A 166 -3.73 -2.10 14.76
C GLY A 166 -2.72 -0.98 14.51
N ARG A 167 -2.45 -0.65 13.23
CA ARG A 167 -1.52 0.42 12.85
C ARG A 167 -1.98 1.81 13.32
N ARG A 168 -3.28 2.08 13.38
CA ARG A 168 -3.81 3.38 13.87
C ARG A 168 -3.28 3.75 15.26
N VAL A 169 -2.98 2.78 16.11
CA VAL A 169 -2.33 3.02 17.41
C VAL A 169 -1.01 3.77 17.28
N ALA A 170 -0.24 3.51 16.22
CA ALA A 170 0.98 4.26 15.94
C ALA A 170 0.68 5.65 15.36
N ASP A 171 -0.31 5.76 14.46
CA ASP A 171 -0.71 7.04 13.88
C ASP A 171 -1.20 8.05 14.94
N GLU A 172 -1.96 7.54 15.93
CA GLU A 172 -2.50 8.32 17.06
C GLU A 172 -1.40 8.95 17.92
N LEU A 173 -0.21 8.35 18.02
CA LEU A 173 0.92 8.93 18.76
C LEU A 173 1.37 10.28 18.24
N VAL A 174 1.13 10.54 16.96
CA VAL A 174 1.52 11.77 16.27
C VAL A 174 0.31 12.50 15.68
N GLU A 175 -0.89 12.10 16.11
CA GLU A 175 -2.16 12.68 15.66
C GLU A 175 -2.31 12.71 14.12
N ALA A 176 -1.73 11.72 13.44
CA ALA A 176 -1.79 11.64 11.98
C ALA A 176 -3.19 11.18 11.53
N GLU A 177 -3.81 11.92 10.62
CA GLU A 177 -5.15 11.65 10.11
C GLU A 177 -5.12 11.41 8.61
N LEU A 178 -5.49 10.20 8.19
CA LEU A 178 -5.51 9.79 6.79
C LEU A 178 -6.79 9.00 6.49
N LEU A 179 -7.34 9.21 5.29
CA LEU A 179 -8.36 8.34 4.74
C LEU A 179 -7.72 7.01 4.33
N GLU A 180 -8.26 5.90 4.82
CA GLU A 180 -7.81 4.56 4.45
C GLU A 180 -8.60 4.05 3.24
N GLN A 181 -7.88 3.74 2.16
CA GLN A 181 -8.47 3.23 0.92
C GLN A 181 -7.74 1.96 0.50
N ARG A 182 -8.48 0.92 0.09
CA ARG A 182 -7.88 -0.34 -0.39
C ARG A 182 -7.75 -0.29 -1.91
N ILE A 183 -6.58 -0.59 -2.46
CA ILE A 183 -6.39 -0.54 -3.92
C ILE A 183 -7.32 -1.54 -4.62
N SER A 184 -7.58 -2.70 -4.01
CA SER A 184 -8.55 -3.69 -4.48
C SER A 184 -9.98 -3.16 -4.64
N ARG A 185 -10.35 -2.13 -3.87
CA ARG A 185 -11.69 -1.51 -3.89
C ARG A 185 -11.75 -0.23 -4.71
N CYS A 186 -10.61 0.40 -4.95
CA CYS A 186 -10.48 1.65 -5.71
C CYS A 186 -10.07 1.41 -7.17
N TRP A 187 -10.07 0.15 -7.64
CA TRP A 187 -9.45 -0.24 -8.91
C TRP A 187 -10.10 0.41 -10.15
N GLY A 188 -9.25 1.05 -10.95
CA GLY A 188 -9.60 1.71 -12.22
C GLY A 188 -9.56 0.75 -13.41
N GLY A 189 -10.47 -0.23 -13.43
CA GLY A 189 -10.61 -1.25 -14.49
C GLY A 189 -10.40 -0.79 -15.94
N PRO A 190 -10.83 0.41 -16.36
CA PRO A 190 -10.55 0.93 -17.70
C PRO A 190 -9.08 1.00 -18.09
N LEU A 191 -8.17 1.31 -17.15
CA LEU A 191 -6.73 1.34 -17.44
C LEU A 191 -6.19 -0.08 -17.71
N LEU A 192 -6.61 -1.06 -16.91
CA LEU A 192 -6.28 -2.47 -17.12
C LEU A 192 -6.80 -2.97 -18.48
N GLY A 193 -8.05 -2.62 -18.81
CA GLY A 193 -8.63 -2.94 -20.11
C GLY A 193 -7.82 -2.33 -21.26
N GLU A 194 -7.41 -1.07 -21.15
CA GLU A 194 -6.59 -0.42 -22.17
C GLU A 194 -5.22 -1.11 -22.31
N MET A 195 -4.57 -1.47 -21.20
CA MET A 195 -3.30 -2.22 -21.19
C MET A 195 -3.44 -3.56 -21.91
N LEU A 196 -4.50 -4.32 -21.61
CA LEU A 196 -4.74 -5.63 -22.22
C LEU A 196 -5.07 -5.53 -23.72
N LEU A 197 -5.95 -4.61 -24.12
CA LEU A 197 -6.35 -4.44 -25.52
C LEU A 197 -5.26 -3.83 -26.39
N ASN A 198 -4.33 -3.07 -25.82
CA ASN A 198 -3.27 -2.38 -26.54
C ASN A 198 -1.88 -2.79 -26.02
N ALA A 199 -1.71 -4.06 -25.66
CA ALA A 199 -0.52 -4.54 -24.94
C ALA A 199 0.80 -4.19 -25.64
N GLU A 200 0.87 -4.36 -26.96
CA GLU A 200 2.06 -3.98 -27.74
C GLU A 200 2.41 -2.49 -27.66
N ARG A 201 1.38 -1.64 -27.80
CA ARG A 201 1.53 -0.19 -27.75
C ARG A 201 1.92 0.25 -26.34
N PHE A 202 1.31 -0.35 -25.33
CA PHE A 202 1.63 -0.09 -23.94
C PHE A 202 3.07 -0.47 -23.62
N ALA A 203 3.50 -1.69 -23.97
CA ALA A 203 4.86 -2.16 -23.72
C ALA A 203 5.91 -1.28 -24.42
N ALA A 204 5.65 -0.85 -25.66
CA ALA A 204 6.52 0.06 -26.39
C ALA A 204 6.65 1.42 -25.69
N ALA A 205 5.52 2.01 -25.26
CA ALA A 205 5.51 3.29 -24.54
C ALA A 205 6.20 3.19 -23.16
N TYR A 206 5.96 2.11 -22.42
CA TYR A 206 6.61 1.83 -21.14
C TYR A 206 8.14 1.71 -21.31
N ASN A 207 8.60 0.87 -22.24
CA ASN A 207 10.02 0.65 -22.48
C ASN A 207 10.72 1.92 -22.99
N ALA A 208 10.06 2.73 -23.82
CA ALA A 208 10.58 4.01 -24.27
C ALA A 208 10.75 5.00 -23.10
N ALA A 209 9.73 5.14 -22.24
CA ALA A 209 9.81 6.00 -21.06
C ALA A 209 10.91 5.53 -20.08
N LEU A 210 11.07 4.22 -19.92
CA LEU A 210 12.11 3.64 -19.08
C LEU A 210 13.51 3.88 -19.65
N ALA A 211 13.69 3.77 -20.97
CA ALA A 211 14.93 4.09 -21.65
C ALA A 211 15.30 5.58 -21.51
N ASP A 212 14.31 6.47 -21.65
CA ASP A 212 14.48 7.91 -21.43
C ASP A 212 14.93 8.20 -20.00
N TYR A 213 14.25 7.63 -19.02
CA TYR A 213 14.63 7.76 -17.60
C TYR A 213 16.06 7.25 -17.33
N ARG A 214 16.43 6.07 -17.85
CA ARG A 214 17.78 5.52 -17.68
C ARG A 214 18.84 6.42 -18.31
N ARG A 215 18.58 6.99 -19.48
CA ARG A 215 19.48 7.94 -20.16
C ARG A 215 19.67 9.21 -19.33
N GLU A 216 18.58 9.81 -18.86
CA GLU A 216 18.62 11.02 -18.02
C GLU A 216 19.37 10.79 -16.69
N ARG A 217 19.14 9.63 -16.06
CA ARG A 217 19.76 9.26 -14.77
C ARG A 217 21.10 8.54 -14.92
N ARG A 218 21.61 8.37 -16.15
CA ARG A 218 22.87 7.66 -16.47
C ARG A 218 22.95 6.24 -15.89
N ILE A 219 21.80 5.56 -15.84
CA ILE A 219 21.69 4.17 -15.37
C ILE A 219 22.04 3.23 -16.52
N ARG A 220 23.08 2.39 -16.33
CA ARG A 220 23.51 1.40 -17.34
C ARG A 220 22.86 0.03 -17.20
N SER A 221 22.28 -0.26 -16.04
CA SER A 221 21.64 -1.55 -15.77
C SER A 221 20.29 -1.65 -16.47
N ALA A 222 20.08 -2.74 -17.21
CA ALA A 222 18.81 -3.04 -17.88
C ALA A 222 17.71 -3.51 -16.91
N THR A 223 18.01 -3.73 -15.63
CA THR A 223 17.05 -4.19 -14.62
C THR A 223 16.72 -3.11 -13.59
N ARG A 224 17.28 -1.91 -13.74
CA ARG A 224 17.05 -0.77 -12.83
C ARG A 224 16.47 0.43 -13.60
N PRO A 225 15.50 1.18 -13.00
CA PRO A 225 14.78 0.84 -11.78
C PRO A 225 13.92 -0.43 -11.93
N MET A 226 13.41 -0.68 -13.13
CA MET A 226 12.63 -1.87 -13.51
C MET A 226 13.26 -2.50 -14.77
N PRO A 227 12.98 -3.78 -15.10
CA PRO A 227 13.31 -4.37 -16.39
C PRO A 227 12.40 -3.86 -17.52
N ASP A 228 12.82 -4.08 -18.76
CA ASP A 228 11.96 -3.87 -19.93
C ASP A 228 10.90 -4.98 -20.01
N LEU A 229 9.70 -4.62 -20.45
CA LEU A 229 8.63 -5.57 -20.76
C LEU A 229 9.02 -6.37 -22.01
N GLN A 230 8.94 -7.70 -21.90
CA GLN A 230 9.40 -8.62 -22.92
C GLN A 230 8.31 -8.97 -23.94
N ARG A 231 8.76 -9.46 -25.09
CA ARG A 231 7.93 -10.11 -26.11
C ARG A 231 8.41 -11.54 -26.30
N ALA A 232 7.49 -12.48 -26.33
CA ALA A 232 7.78 -13.91 -26.54
C ALA A 232 6.80 -14.51 -27.54
N GLY A 233 7.25 -14.69 -28.79
CA GLY A 233 6.36 -15.08 -29.88
C GLY A 233 5.28 -14.02 -30.12
N GLU A 234 4.01 -14.41 -30.00
CA GLU A 234 2.85 -13.52 -30.07
C GLU A 234 2.48 -12.90 -28.71
N GLY A 235 3.14 -13.32 -27.62
CA GLY A 235 2.89 -12.81 -26.28
C GLY A 235 3.62 -11.50 -25.98
N VAL A 236 2.94 -10.60 -25.26
CA VAL A 236 3.51 -9.34 -24.74
C VAL A 236 3.37 -9.32 -23.23
N GLU A 237 4.46 -9.04 -22.53
CA GLU A 237 4.45 -8.85 -21.08
C GLU A 237 3.78 -7.52 -20.71
N LEU A 238 2.97 -7.54 -19.65
CA LEU A 238 2.36 -6.36 -19.04
C LEU A 238 2.71 -6.32 -17.54
N PRO A 239 2.82 -5.12 -16.94
CA PRO A 239 3.16 -4.95 -15.53
C PRO A 239 1.90 -5.09 -14.66
N LEU A 240 1.27 -6.27 -14.71
CA LEU A 240 0.03 -6.59 -14.01
C LEU A 240 0.27 -7.49 -12.80
#